data_AF-A0A349BWF1-F1
#
_entry.id   AF-A0A349BWF1-F1
#
_cell.length_a   1.000
_cell.length_b   1.000
_cell.length_c   1.000
_cell.angle_alpha   90.00
_cell.angle_beta   90.00
_cell.angle_gamma   90.00
#
_symmetry.space_group_name_H-M   'P 1'
#
loop_
_entity.id
_entity.type
_entity.pdbx_description
1 polymer ?
#
loop_
_entity_poly.entity_id
_entity_poly.type
_entity_poly.pdbx_seq_one_letter_code
_entity_poly.pdbx_strand_id
1 'polypeptide(L)'
;MEKKSKDNNRSPRRRIVNLLVHVILAVLAVIWLLPIVWIILTSFRAEPGAYTKTFLPKSYTINNYVKLLTDRNVLNFPRMFKNTLIIAICSCCISTSFVLSVSYSLSRMRFKMRKPYMNMAMIL
;
A
#
# COMPACT_ATOMS: atom_id res chain seq x y z
N MET A 1 -37.99 12.26 -16.63
CA MET A 1 -38.42 12.51 -15.25
C MET A 1 -37.68 11.56 -14.32
N GLU A 2 -36.86 12.14 -13.46
CA GLU A 2 -35.79 11.56 -12.66
C GLU A 2 -36.33 10.64 -11.55
N LYS A 3 -35.84 9.39 -11.47
CA LYS A 3 -36.18 8.47 -10.38
C LYS A 3 -35.50 8.95 -9.09
N LYS A 4 -36.29 9.55 -8.20
CA LYS A 4 -35.96 9.90 -6.81
C LYS A 4 -35.04 8.85 -6.17
N SER A 5 -33.82 9.27 -5.85
CA SER A 5 -32.97 8.67 -4.83
C SER A 5 -33.78 8.61 -3.52
N LYS A 6 -34.21 7.40 -3.14
CA LYS A 6 -34.90 7.15 -1.87
C LYS A 6 -33.89 7.33 -0.75
N ASP A 7 -33.94 8.49 -0.12
CA ASP A 7 -33.20 8.86 1.06
C ASP A 7 -33.61 7.93 2.24
N ASN A 8 -32.71 7.01 2.56
CA ASN A 8 -32.11 6.89 3.89
C ASN A 8 -33.05 6.74 5.10
N ASN A 9 -33.95 5.76 5.10
CA ASN A 9 -34.39 5.16 6.37
C ASN A 9 -33.40 4.06 6.79
N ARG A 10 -32.16 4.45 7.16
CA ARG A 10 -31.19 3.53 7.80
C ARG A 10 -31.72 3.23 9.19
N SER A 11 -32.38 2.07 9.34
CA SER A 11 -32.85 1.56 10.64
C SER A 11 -31.78 1.75 11.72
N PRO A 12 -32.15 2.06 12.98
CA PRO A 12 -31.18 2.35 14.05
C PRO A 12 -30.17 1.22 14.25
N ARG A 13 -30.57 -0.03 13.97
CA ARG A 13 -29.68 -1.20 13.90
C ARG A 13 -28.54 -1.05 12.89
N ARG A 14 -28.77 -0.49 11.70
CA ARG A 14 -27.72 -0.25 10.70
C ARG A 14 -26.72 0.83 11.12
N ARG A 15 -27.16 1.85 11.87
CA ARG A 15 -26.23 2.87 12.41
C ARG A 15 -25.30 2.28 13.47
N ILE A 16 -25.84 1.44 14.35
CA ILE A 16 -25.05 0.73 15.39
C ILE A 16 -24.07 -0.25 14.75
N VAL A 17 -24.52 -1.04 13.76
CA VAL A 17 -23.65 -1.97 13.03
C VAL A 17 -22.54 -1.21 12.29
N ASN A 18 -22.87 -0.10 11.62
CA ASN A 18 -21.85 0.71 10.95
C ASN A 18 -20.85 1.31 11.94
N LEU A 19 -21.30 1.78 13.11
CA LEU A 19 -20.42 2.30 14.17
C LEU A 19 -19.47 1.20 14.67
N LEU A 20 -20.00 0.01 14.96
CA LEU A 20 -19.22 -1.17 15.33
C LEU A 20 -18.17 -1.52 14.27
N VAL A 21 -18.56 -1.55 13.00
CA VAL A 21 -17.65 -1.81 11.88
C VAL A 21 -16.55 -0.74 11.83
N HIS A 22 -16.88 0.54 11.98
CA HIS A 22 -15.86 1.61 11.98
C HIS A 22 -14.91 1.50 13.17
N VAL A 23 -15.42 1.17 14.36
CA VAL A 23 -14.57 0.97 15.55
C VAL A 23 -13.64 -0.22 15.36
N ILE A 24 -14.14 -1.34 14.84
CA ILE A 24 -13.32 -2.52 14.55
C ILE A 24 -12.26 -2.19 13.50
N LEU A 25 -12.62 -1.52 12.40
CA LEU A 25 -11.66 -1.06 11.39
C LEU A 25 -10.61 -0.12 11.98
N ALA A 26 -11.00 0.80 12.85
CA ALA A 26 -10.08 1.72 13.53
C ALA A 26 -9.11 0.97 14.45
N VAL A 27 -9.58 -0.01 15.22
CA VAL A 27 -8.72 -0.84 16.08
C VAL A 27 -7.73 -1.66 15.23
N LEU A 28 -8.19 -2.28 14.14
CA LEU A 28 -7.32 -3.01 13.22
C LEU A 28 -6.26 -2.10 12.59
N ALA A 29 -6.65 -0.89 12.18
CA ALA A 29 -5.73 0.10 11.64
C ALA A 29 -4.66 0.50 12.67
N VAL A 30 -5.05 0.73 13.94
CA VAL A 30 -4.08 1.05 15.01
C VAL A 30 -3.11 -0.11 15.22
N ILE A 31 -3.58 -1.36 15.27
CA ILE A 31 -2.73 -2.54 15.41
C ILE A 31 -1.71 -2.63 14.26
N TRP A 32 -2.13 -2.32 13.03
CA TRP A 32 -1.23 -2.27 11.87
C TRP A 32 -0.26 -1.09 11.88
N LEU A 33 -0.61 0.02 12.51
CA LEU A 33 0.27 1.19 12.64
C LEU A 33 1.35 0.99 13.71
N LEU A 34 1.11 0.19 14.75
CA LEU A 34 2.10 -0.10 15.80
C LEU A 34 3.47 -0.53 15.25
N PRO A 35 3.60 -1.54 14.36
CA PRO A 35 4.89 -1.93 13.81
C PRO A 35 5.52 -0.84 12.93
N ILE A 36 4.71 -0.04 12.23
CA ILE A 36 5.22 1.08 11.40
C ILE A 36 5.85 2.14 12.31
N VAL A 37 5.15 2.54 13.37
CA VAL A 37 5.67 3.50 14.36
C VAL A 37 6.92 2.96 15.03
N TRP A 38 6.97 1.65 15.35
CA TRP A 38 8.16 1.00 15.89
C TRP A 38 9.36 1.11 14.94
N ILE A 39 9.18 0.83 13.65
CA ILE A 39 10.24 0.90 12.64
C ILE A 39 10.76 2.33 12.52
N ILE A 40 9.87 3.32 12.50
CA ILE A 40 10.23 4.74 12.44
C ILE A 40 11.06 5.12 13.67
N LEU A 41 10.57 4.82 14.87
CA LEU A 41 11.30 5.09 16.12
C LEU A 41 12.67 4.41 16.13
N THR A 42 12.76 3.18 15.61
CA THR A 42 14.02 2.44 15.51
C THR A 42 14.98 3.07 14.50
N SER A 43 14.46 3.60 13.38
CA SER A 43 15.28 4.22 12.34
C SER A 43 15.95 5.54 12.77
N PHE A 44 15.41 6.23 13.77
CA PHE A 44 15.99 7.46 14.34
C PHE A 44 16.97 7.23 15.51
N ARG A 45 17.25 5.98 15.91
CA ARG A 45 18.11 5.66 17.07
C ARG A 45 19.59 5.80 16.75
N ALA A 46 20.34 6.51 17.59
CA ALA A 46 21.77 6.77 17.40
C ALA A 46 22.74 5.63 17.75
N GLU A 47 22.27 4.54 18.36
CA GLU A 47 23.15 3.48 18.88
C GLU A 47 23.45 2.41 17.81
N PRO A 48 24.73 2.03 17.58
CA PRO A 48 25.08 0.87 16.76
C PRO A 48 24.84 -0.41 17.55
N GLY A 49 23.61 -0.93 17.52
CA GLY A 49 23.26 -2.18 18.18
C GLY A 49 21.85 -2.63 17.85
N ALA A 50 21.71 -3.78 17.20
CA ALA A 50 20.42 -4.36 16.79
C ALA A 50 19.52 -4.78 17.99
N TYR A 51 20.04 -4.78 19.21
CA TYR A 51 19.35 -5.31 20.39
C TYR A 51 19.51 -4.39 21.60
N THR A 52 18.54 -3.51 21.82
CA THR A 52 18.39 -2.83 23.12
C THR A 52 16.92 -2.84 23.53
N LYS A 53 16.68 -3.29 24.76
CA LYS A 53 15.37 -3.62 25.38
C LYS A 53 14.48 -2.41 25.70
N THR A 54 14.77 -1.22 25.15
CA THR A 54 14.10 0.02 25.56
C THR A 54 13.21 0.55 24.43
N PHE A 55 11.93 0.76 24.74
CA PHE A 55 10.90 1.27 23.81
C PHE A 55 11.14 2.73 23.39
N LEU A 56 11.91 3.49 24.18
CA LEU A 56 12.24 4.90 23.95
C LEU A 56 13.76 5.08 23.72
N PRO A 57 14.20 5.69 22.60
CA PRO A 57 15.60 6.05 22.36
C PRO A 57 16.07 7.10 23.37
N LYS A 58 17.25 6.89 23.97
CA LYS A 58 17.89 7.93 24.81
C LYS A 58 18.50 9.08 24.00
N SER A 59 18.80 8.84 22.72
CA SER A 59 19.40 9.81 21.80
C SER A 59 18.82 9.66 20.40
N TYR A 60 18.26 10.75 19.87
CA TYR A 60 17.80 10.86 18.48
C TYR A 60 18.96 11.38 17.62
N THR A 61 19.25 10.73 16.48
CA THR A 61 20.23 11.27 15.53
C THR A 61 19.78 11.11 14.09
N ILE A 62 20.14 12.11 13.28
CA ILE A 62 19.95 12.13 11.82
C ILE A 62 21.22 11.60 11.12
N ASN A 63 22.32 11.43 11.85
CA ASN A 63 23.59 10.94 11.30
C ASN A 63 23.50 9.54 10.68
N ASN A 64 22.53 8.70 11.08
CA ASN A 64 22.33 7.41 10.43
C ASN A 64 21.89 7.55 8.98
N TYR A 65 20.99 8.50 8.67
CA TYR A 65 20.55 8.75 7.30
C TYR A 65 21.66 9.38 6.45
N VAL A 66 22.43 10.30 7.05
CA VAL A 66 23.59 10.91 6.38
C VAL A 66 24.66 9.85 6.10
N LYS A 67 25.00 9.00 7.08
CA LYS A 67 25.94 7.90 6.89
C LYS A 67 25.44 6.91 5.86
N LEU A 68 24.16 6.55 5.86
CA LEU A 68 23.60 5.61 4.88
C LEU A 68 23.60 6.17 3.43
N LEU A 69 23.53 7.49 3.27
CA LEU A 69 23.57 8.17 1.97
C LEU A 69 25.00 8.54 1.51
N THR A 70 25.91 8.82 2.45
CA THR A 70 27.29 9.28 2.18
C THR A 70 28.30 8.15 2.17
N ASP A 71 28.10 7.11 2.98
CA ASP A 71 29.05 6.01 3.16
C ASP A 71 28.92 5.00 2.01
N ARG A 72 29.77 5.16 0.99
CA ARG A 72 29.78 4.34 -0.24
C ARG A 72 30.63 3.07 -0.14
N ASN A 73 31.33 2.88 0.98
CA ASN A 73 32.33 1.83 1.15
C ASN A 73 31.75 0.43 1.37
N VAL A 74 30.56 0.32 1.98
CA VAL A 74 29.99 -0.99 2.36
C VAL A 74 28.73 -1.30 1.55
N LEU A 75 27.85 -0.32 1.34
CA LEU A 75 26.61 -0.45 0.58
C LEU A 75 26.34 0.82 -0.22
N ASN A 76 26.35 0.75 -1.55
CA ASN A 76 26.00 1.87 -2.42
C ASN A 76 24.47 2.06 -2.48
N PHE A 77 23.85 2.42 -1.35
CA PHE A 77 22.40 2.60 -1.21
C PHE A 77 21.80 3.54 -2.26
N PRO A 78 22.39 4.72 -2.58
CA PRO A 78 21.85 5.60 -3.61
C PRO A 78 21.80 4.97 -5.01
N ARG A 79 22.76 4.08 -5.32
CA ARG A 79 22.81 3.38 -6.62
C ARG A 79 21.78 2.26 -6.67
N MET A 80 21.64 1.49 -5.59
CA MET A 80 20.63 0.44 -5.50
C MET A 80 19.23 1.02 -5.58
N PHE A 81 18.95 2.11 -4.85
CA PHE A 81 17.68 2.81 -4.91
C PHE A 81 17.37 3.30 -6.34
N LYS A 82 18.35 3.94 -7.01
CA LYS A 82 18.18 4.37 -8.42
C LYS A 82 17.90 3.21 -9.36
N ASN A 83 18.64 2.10 -9.23
CA ASN A 83 18.44 0.92 -10.07
C ASN A 83 17.02 0.35 -9.91
N THR A 84 16.58 0.13 -8.66
CA THR A 84 15.23 -0.38 -8.38
C THR A 84 14.15 0.60 -8.82
N LEU A 85 14.36 1.90 -8.64
CA LEU A 85 13.41 2.93 -9.08
C LEU A 85 13.22 2.91 -10.61
N ILE A 86 14.32 2.84 -11.37
CA ILE A 86 14.26 2.75 -12.84
C ILE A 86 13.53 1.47 -13.26
N ILE A 87 13.88 0.33 -12.67
CA ILE A 87 13.24 -0.95 -12.98
C ILE A 87 11.74 -0.91 -12.66
N ALA A 88 11.36 -0.35 -11.50
CA ALA A 88 9.97 -0.25 -11.08
C ALA A 88 9.14 0.63 -12.03
N ILE A 89 9.67 1.79 -12.44
CA ILE A 89 8.99 2.69 -13.39
C ILE A 89 8.83 2.01 -14.75
N CYS A 90 9.91 1.44 -15.29
CA CYS A 90 9.85 0.75 -16.58
C CYS A 90 8.86 -0.42 -16.55
N SER A 91 8.91 -1.26 -15.51
CA SER A 91 7.99 -2.38 -15.34
C SER A 91 6.54 -1.92 -15.21
N CYS A 92 6.27 -0.88 -14.42
CA CYS A 92 4.95 -0.31 -14.25
C CYS A 92 4.38 0.23 -15.58
N CYS A 93 5.17 1.00 -16.33
CA CYS A 93 4.75 1.56 -17.62
C CYS A 93 4.46 0.48 -18.67
N ILE A 94 5.35 -0.50 -18.81
CA ILE A 94 5.18 -1.61 -19.77
C ILE A 94 3.97 -2.46 -19.38
N SER A 95 3.87 -2.85 -18.12
CA SER A 95 2.77 -3.68 -17.61
C SER A 95 1.42 -2.97 -17.79
N THR A 96 1.33 -1.71 -17.40
CA THR A 96 0.10 -0.93 -17.53
C THR A 96 -0.30 -0.76 -18.99
N SER A 97 0.64 -0.46 -19.88
CA SER A 97 0.34 -0.31 -21.31
C SER A 97 -0.23 -1.62 -21.90
N PHE A 98 0.37 -2.76 -21.56
CA PHE A 98 -0.09 -4.07 -22.03
C PHE A 98 -1.47 -4.43 -21.45
N VAL A 99 -1.66 -4.24 -20.14
CA VAL A 99 -2.94 -4.48 -19.46
C VAL A 99 -4.04 -3.60 -20.02
N LEU A 100 -3.74 -2.33 -20.33
CA LEU A 100 -4.69 -1.42 -20.98
C LEU A 100 -5.07 -1.89 -22.39
N SER A 101 -4.11 -2.33 -23.20
CA SER A 101 -4.40 -2.88 -24.54
C SER A 101 -5.27 -4.14 -24.47
N VAL A 102 -4.97 -5.06 -23.55
CA VAL A 102 -5.75 -6.29 -23.33
C VAL A 102 -7.15 -5.95 -22.82
N SER A 103 -7.26 -5.08 -21.82
CA SER A 103 -8.53 -4.62 -21.24
C SER A 103 -9.41 -3.91 -22.26
N TYR A 104 -8.82 -3.06 -23.11
CA TYR A 104 -9.52 -2.37 -24.18
C TYR A 104 -10.06 -3.35 -25.23
N SER A 105 -9.25 -4.31 -25.66
CA SER A 105 -9.67 -5.36 -26.59
C SER A 105 -10.84 -6.17 -26.00
N LEU A 106 -10.74 -6.60 -24.74
CA LEU A 106 -11.78 -7.37 -24.07
C LEU A 106 -13.09 -6.58 -23.85
N SER A 107 -12.98 -5.27 -23.58
CA SER A 107 -14.13 -4.39 -23.30
C SER A 107 -14.86 -3.94 -24.57
N ARG A 108 -14.13 -3.55 -25.62
CA ARG A 108 -14.70 -2.91 -26.82
C ARG A 108 -14.85 -3.83 -28.01
N MET A 109 -13.98 -4.83 -28.21
CA MET A 109 -14.10 -5.70 -29.38
C MET A 109 -15.14 -6.80 -29.11
N ARG A 110 -16.17 -6.87 -29.95
CA ARG A 110 -17.18 -7.94 -29.91
C ARG A 110 -16.63 -9.22 -30.54
N PHE A 111 -15.72 -9.91 -29.84
CA PHE A 111 -15.22 -11.23 -30.26
C PHE A 111 -16.20 -12.35 -29.93
N LYS A 112 -16.22 -13.39 -30.78
CA LYS A 112 -17.06 -14.59 -30.63
C LYS A 112 -16.80 -15.37 -29.32
N MET A 113 -15.58 -15.28 -28.76
CA MET A 113 -15.16 -15.90 -27.49
C MET A 113 -15.33 -15.02 -26.24
N ARG A 114 -16.04 -13.88 -26.31
CA ARG A 114 -16.21 -12.96 -25.16
C ARG A 114 -17.00 -13.59 -23.98
N LYS A 115 -17.99 -14.43 -24.26
CA LYS A 115 -18.87 -15.05 -23.25
C LYS A 115 -18.13 -16.07 -22.34
N PRO A 116 -17.36 -17.04 -22.86
CA PRO A 116 -16.61 -17.96 -21.99
C PRO A 116 -15.53 -17.26 -21.16
N TYR A 117 -14.82 -16.27 -21.70
CA TYR A 117 -13.83 -15.50 -20.94
C TYR A 117 -14.45 -14.69 -19.80
N MET A 118 -15.56 -13.98 -20.04
CA MET A 118 -16.26 -13.25 -18.96
C MET A 118 -16.83 -14.17 -17.89
N ASN A 119 -17.37 -15.34 -18.26
CA ASN A 119 -17.91 -16.29 -17.28
C ASN A 119 -16.81 -16.92 -16.43
N MET A 120 -15.65 -17.24 -17.00
CA MET A 120 -14.51 -17.78 -16.25
C MET A 120 -13.92 -16.73 -15.28
N ALA A 121 -13.84 -15.46 -15.71
CA ALA A 121 -13.38 -14.36 -14.86
C ALA A 121 -14.35 -13.98 -13.72
N MET A 122 -15.61 -14.39 -13.76
CA MET A 122 -16.57 -14.20 -12.65
C MET A 122 -16.59 -15.38 -11.67
N ILE A 123 -16.17 -16.57 -12.11
CA ILE A 123 -16.15 -17.80 -11.32
C ILE A 123 -14.85 -17.93 -10.50
N LEU A 124 -13.78 -17.26 -10.95
CA LEU A 124 -12.46 -17.22 -10.32
C LEU A 124 -12.31 -15.94 -9.49
#